data_AF-A0A919IBF5-F1
#
_entry.id   AF-A0A919IBF5-F1
#
_cell.length_a   1.000
_cell.length_b   1.000
_cell.length_c   1.000
_cell.angle_alpha   90.00
_cell.angle_beta   90.00
_cell.angle_gamma   90.00
#
_symmetry.space_group_name_H-M   'P 1'
#
loop_
_entity.id
_entity.type
_entity.pdbx_description
1 polymer ?
#
loop_
_entity_poly.entity_id
_entity_poly.type
_entity_poly.pdbx_seq_one_letter_code
_entity_poly.pdbx_strand_id
1 'polypeptide(L)'
;MAGSDRRVLRDAAVRRLVGLAKAGPLSREQVALVAQGLGVSERTVWRWLAHVAGRAPSSERARFTLDAALRQRLAFWRGNVAAVHWELTATAAAGGPPAPSLRTLHRAVDAALSPGELAGVA
;
A
#
# COMPACT_ATOMS: atom_id res chain seq x y z
N MET A 1 7.92 1.33 19.74
CA MET A 1 8.33 -0.04 19.36
C MET A 1 7.17 -1.03 19.12
N ALA A 2 5.94 -0.81 19.61
CA ALA A 2 4.86 -1.83 19.59
C ALA A 2 4.24 -2.21 18.21
N GLY A 3 4.52 -1.47 17.13
CA GLY A 3 3.87 -1.66 15.83
C GLY A 3 4.46 -2.81 14.98
N SER A 4 5.78 -2.99 15.04
CA SER A 4 6.51 -3.98 14.25
C SER A 4 6.31 -5.38 14.83
N ASP A 5 6.41 -5.53 16.15
CA ASP A 5 6.25 -6.83 16.84
C ASP A 5 4.87 -7.43 16.60
N ARG A 6 3.81 -6.60 16.62
CA ARG A 6 2.45 -7.07 16.34
C ARG A 6 2.25 -7.54 14.89
N ARG A 7 2.96 -6.93 13.94
CA ARG A 7 2.96 -7.40 12.54
C ARG A 7 3.70 -8.74 12.41
N VAL A 8 4.85 -8.88 13.05
CA VAL A 8 5.62 -10.13 13.06
C VAL A 8 4.81 -11.28 13.66
N LEU A 9 4.17 -11.05 14.81
CA LEU A 9 3.29 -12.04 15.46
C LEU A 9 2.10 -12.44 14.59
N ARG A 10 1.44 -11.45 13.96
CA ARG A 10 0.38 -11.72 12.99
C ARG A 10 0.88 -12.59 11.84
N ASP A 11 1.99 -12.25 11.23
CA ASP A 11 2.49 -12.96 10.05
C ASP A 11 2.91 -14.39 10.38
N ALA A 12 3.53 -14.60 11.55
CA ALA A 12 3.84 -15.93 12.06
C ALA A 12 2.58 -16.77 12.29
N ALA A 13 1.55 -16.19 12.91
CA ALA A 13 0.28 -16.88 13.16
C ALA A 13 -0.47 -17.24 11.87
N VAL A 14 -0.51 -16.32 10.89
CA VAL A 14 -1.12 -16.57 9.57
C VAL A 14 -0.36 -17.67 8.82
N ARG A 15 0.99 -17.63 8.81
CA ARG A 15 1.81 -18.70 8.21
C ARG A 15 1.53 -20.06 8.85
N ARG A 16 1.39 -20.12 10.17
CA ARG A 16 1.06 -21.35 10.90
C ARG A 16 -0.31 -21.90 10.49
N LEU A 17 -1.34 -21.06 10.46
CA LEU A 17 -2.69 -21.48 10.04
C LEU A 17 -2.73 -21.94 8.58
N VAL A 18 -2.02 -21.28 7.68
CA VAL A 18 -1.88 -21.73 6.28
C VAL A 18 -1.16 -23.08 6.20
N GLY A 19 -0.14 -23.31 7.02
CA GLY A 19 0.52 -24.61 7.13
C GLY A 19 -0.43 -25.72 7.61
N LEU A 20 -1.27 -25.43 8.61
CA LEU A 20 -2.29 -26.36 9.10
C LEU A 20 -3.37 -26.65 8.05
N ALA A 21 -3.78 -25.64 7.28
CA ALA A 21 -4.75 -25.80 6.19
C ALA A 21 -4.27 -26.75 5.08
N LYS A 22 -2.96 -26.92 4.91
CA LYS A 22 -2.39 -27.89 3.96
C LYS A 22 -2.48 -29.33 4.46
N ALA A 23 -2.54 -29.54 5.77
CA ALA A 23 -2.64 -30.87 6.39
C ALA A 23 -4.10 -31.34 6.55
N GLY A 24 -5.08 -30.45 6.39
CA GLY A 24 -6.50 -30.76 6.51
C GLY A 24 -7.37 -29.50 6.62
N PRO A 25 -8.70 -29.63 6.65
CA PRO A 25 -9.61 -28.50 6.82
C PRO A 25 -9.35 -27.78 8.14
N LEU A 26 -9.19 -26.45 8.08
CA LEU A 26 -9.01 -25.61 9.27
C LEU A 26 -10.27 -25.63 10.13
N SER A 27 -10.12 -26.05 11.39
CA SER A 27 -11.18 -26.01 12.38
C SER A 27 -11.41 -24.58 12.88
N ARG A 28 -12.67 -24.25 13.19
CA ARG A 28 -13.06 -23.00 13.85
C ARG A 28 -12.33 -22.80 15.19
N GLU A 29 -12.10 -23.88 15.94
CA GLU A 29 -11.40 -23.83 17.23
C GLU A 29 -9.94 -23.39 17.07
N GLN A 30 -9.26 -23.87 16.02
CA GLN A 30 -7.88 -23.47 15.71
C GLN A 30 -7.79 -21.97 15.40
N VAL A 31 -8.79 -21.44 14.68
CA VAL A 31 -8.87 -20.00 14.38
C VAL A 31 -9.24 -19.19 15.62
N ALA A 32 -10.13 -19.69 16.47
CA ALA A 32 -10.51 -19.04 17.73
C ALA A 32 -9.33 -18.92 18.71
N LEU A 33 -8.50 -19.97 18.84
CA LEU A 33 -7.30 -19.94 19.68
C LEU A 33 -6.30 -18.87 19.22
N VAL A 34 -6.05 -18.78 17.92
CA VAL A 34 -5.17 -17.74 17.35
C VAL A 34 -5.77 -16.34 17.53
N ALA A 35 -7.08 -16.20 17.37
CA ALA A 35 -7.78 -14.93 17.56
C ALA A 35 -7.63 -14.43 19.00
N GLN A 36 -7.83 -15.32 19.99
CA GLN A 36 -7.66 -15.01 21.41
C GLN A 36 -6.21 -14.64 21.74
N GLY A 37 -5.22 -15.43 21.28
CA GLY A 37 -3.81 -15.17 21.54
C GLY A 37 -3.29 -13.85 20.93
N LEU A 38 -3.95 -13.32 19.90
CA LEU A 38 -3.63 -12.05 19.26
C LEU A 38 -4.55 -10.89 19.67
N GLY A 39 -5.57 -11.14 20.51
CA GLY A 39 -6.55 -10.13 20.92
C GLY A 39 -7.39 -9.58 19.76
N VAL A 40 -7.72 -10.41 18.76
CA VAL A 40 -8.53 -10.04 17.59
C VAL A 40 -9.76 -10.95 17.46
N SER A 41 -10.72 -10.57 16.62
CA SER A 41 -11.88 -11.42 16.32
C SER A 41 -11.56 -12.54 15.32
N GLU A 42 -12.27 -13.67 15.40
CA GLU A 42 -12.19 -14.76 14.41
C GLU A 42 -12.36 -14.25 12.96
N ARG A 43 -13.31 -13.33 12.74
CA ARG A 43 -13.56 -12.68 11.44
C ARG A 43 -12.31 -11.99 10.89
N THR A 44 -11.48 -11.41 11.76
CA THR A 44 -10.23 -10.74 11.37
C THR A 44 -9.20 -11.75 10.89
N VAL A 45 -9.09 -12.89 11.59
CA VAL A 45 -8.19 -13.98 11.20
C VAL A 45 -8.62 -14.61 9.88
N TRP A 46 -9.92 -14.88 9.70
CA TRP A 46 -10.47 -15.37 8.43
C TRP A 46 -10.21 -14.39 7.27
N ARG A 47 -10.35 -13.08 7.51
CA ARG A 47 -10.01 -12.06 6.50
C ARG A 47 -8.52 -12.11 6.11
N TRP A 48 -7.63 -12.33 7.06
CA TRP A 48 -6.19 -12.49 6.76
C TRP A 48 -5.90 -13.76 5.97
N LEU A 49 -6.52 -14.89 6.34
CA LEU A 49 -6.41 -16.14 5.61
C LEU A 49 -6.92 -16.01 4.17
N ALA A 50 -8.07 -15.35 3.98
CA ALA A 50 -8.61 -15.07 2.66
C ALA A 50 -7.65 -14.21 1.82
N HIS A 51 -6.96 -13.24 2.43
CA HIS A 51 -5.98 -12.41 1.74
C HIS A 51 -4.75 -13.20 1.28
N VAL A 52 -4.21 -14.09 2.12
CA VAL A 52 -3.08 -14.96 1.73
C VAL A 52 -3.49 -16.01 0.69
N ALA A 53 -4.73 -16.50 0.76
CA ALA A 53 -5.29 -17.41 -0.24
C ALA A 53 -5.62 -16.73 -1.59
N GLY A 54 -5.38 -15.42 -1.74
CA GLY A 54 -5.76 -14.65 -2.93
C GLY A 54 -7.27 -14.48 -3.13
N ARG A 55 -8.08 -14.82 -2.12
CA ARG A 55 -9.56 -14.79 -2.16
C ARG A 55 -10.15 -13.50 -1.62
N ALA A 56 -9.38 -12.72 -0.85
CA ALA A 56 -9.78 -11.36 -0.51
C ALA A 56 -9.20 -10.40 -1.55
N PRO A 57 -9.99 -9.48 -2.13
CA PRO A 57 -9.45 -8.44 -2.97
C PRO A 57 -8.36 -7.73 -2.19
N SER A 58 -7.14 -7.67 -2.73
CA SER A 58 -6.16 -6.72 -2.24
C SER A 58 -6.76 -5.35 -2.50
N SER A 59 -7.37 -4.75 -1.49
CA SER A 59 -7.66 -3.32 -1.51
C SER A 59 -6.34 -2.57 -1.37
N GLU A 60 -5.40 -2.83 -2.29
CA GLU A 60 -4.35 -1.88 -2.57
C GLU A 60 -5.09 -0.66 -3.09
N ARG A 61 -5.27 0.30 -2.17
CA ARG A 61 -5.93 1.57 -2.45
C ARG A 61 -5.21 2.14 -3.67
N ALA A 62 -5.92 2.37 -4.78
CA ALA A 62 -5.35 2.94 -5.99
C ALA A 62 -4.60 4.22 -5.61
N ARG A 63 -3.26 4.15 -5.56
CA ARG A 63 -2.42 5.27 -5.13
C ARG A 63 -2.22 6.15 -6.35
N PHE A 64 -2.35 7.45 -6.15
CA PHE A 64 -1.95 8.43 -7.17
C PHE A 64 -0.50 8.14 -7.57
N THR A 65 -0.33 7.83 -8.86
CA THR A 65 0.92 7.43 -9.48
C THR A 65 1.29 8.47 -10.52
N LEU A 66 2.59 8.69 -10.68
CA LEU A 66 3.12 9.67 -11.62
C LEU A 66 3.05 9.12 -13.05
N ASP A 67 2.05 9.57 -13.81
CA ASP A 67 1.85 9.18 -15.21
C ASP A 67 2.84 9.87 -16.17
N ALA A 68 2.82 9.46 -17.45
CA ALA A 68 3.76 9.98 -18.44
C ALA A 68 3.60 11.49 -18.69
N ALA A 69 2.36 12.00 -18.67
CA ALA A 69 2.09 13.42 -18.86
C ALA A 69 2.65 14.26 -17.70
N LEU A 70 2.50 13.77 -16.47
CA LEU A 70 3.03 14.43 -15.29
C LEU A 70 4.57 14.35 -15.22
N ARG A 71 5.18 13.26 -15.72
CA ARG A 71 6.65 13.16 -15.90
C ARG A 71 7.17 14.23 -16.86
N GLN A 72 6.50 14.41 -17.98
CA GLN A 72 6.89 15.42 -18.98
C GLN A 72 6.79 16.84 -18.41
N ARG A 73 5.71 17.14 -17.66
CA ARG A 73 5.58 18.44 -16.97
C ARG A 73 6.66 18.65 -15.92
N LEU A 74 6.97 17.63 -15.12
CA LEU A 74 8.10 17.73 -14.18
C LEU A 74 9.42 17.96 -14.89
N ALA A 75 9.69 17.28 -16.00
CA ALA A 75 10.90 17.50 -16.80
C ALA A 75 10.97 18.93 -17.35
N PHE A 76 9.84 19.46 -17.85
CA PHE A 76 9.73 20.84 -18.31
C PHE A 76 10.07 21.84 -17.20
N TRP A 77 9.58 21.61 -15.97
CA TRP A 77 9.90 22.43 -14.79
C TRP A 77 11.19 22.00 -14.07
N ARG A 78 12.05 21.18 -14.69
CA ARG A 78 13.34 20.71 -14.14
C ARG A 78 13.23 20.07 -12.75
N GLY A 79 12.13 19.35 -12.50
CA GLY A 79 11.85 18.68 -11.23
C GLY A 79 11.18 19.55 -10.16
N ASN A 80 10.80 20.80 -10.48
CA ASN A 80 10.10 21.66 -9.52
C ASN A 80 8.64 21.24 -9.34
N VAL A 81 8.38 20.47 -8.28
CA VAL A 81 7.04 19.96 -7.92
C VAL A 81 6.05 21.09 -7.62
N ALA A 82 6.50 22.20 -7.03
CA ALA A 82 5.64 23.34 -6.72
C ALA A 82 5.15 24.05 -7.99
N ALA A 83 6.02 24.20 -8.99
CA ALA A 83 5.65 24.78 -10.29
C ALA A 83 4.62 23.91 -11.03
N VAL A 84 4.81 22.59 -11.03
CA VAL A 84 3.84 21.63 -11.57
C VAL A 84 2.50 21.69 -10.83
N HIS A 85 2.53 21.80 -9.50
CA HIS A 85 1.29 21.94 -8.72
C HIS A 85 0.54 23.23 -9.08
N TRP A 86 1.25 24.34 -9.27
CA TRP A 86 0.64 25.61 -9.69
C TRP A 86 -0.01 25.50 -11.07
N GLU A 87 0.67 24.90 -12.05
CA GLU A 87 0.14 24.63 -13.40
C GLU A 87 -1.12 23.74 -13.34
N LEU A 88 -1.08 22.66 -12.55
CA LEU A 88 -2.23 21.77 -12.36
C LEU A 88 -3.41 22.49 -11.71
N THR A 89 -3.14 23.35 -10.72
CA THR A 89 -4.17 24.14 -10.03
C THR A 89 -4.80 25.16 -10.98
N ALA A 90 -4.00 25.84 -11.80
CA ALA A 90 -4.48 26.77 -12.81
C ALA A 90 -5.35 26.04 -13.86
N THR A 91 -4.92 24.84 -14.29
CA THR A 91 -5.71 24.00 -15.22
C THR A 91 -7.03 23.56 -14.61
N ALA A 92 -7.04 23.15 -13.33
CA ALA A 92 -8.26 22.77 -12.62
C ALA A 92 -9.22 23.97 -12.48
N ALA A 93 -8.69 25.16 -12.17
CA ALA A 93 -9.48 26.39 -12.10
C ALA A 93 -10.10 26.78 -13.46
N ALA A 94 -9.45 26.42 -14.57
CA ALA A 94 -9.96 26.62 -15.93
C ALA A 94 -10.96 25.52 -16.38
N GLY A 95 -11.46 24.69 -15.46
CA GLY A 95 -12.42 23.62 -15.76
C GLY A 95 -11.79 22.27 -16.10
N GLY A 96 -10.48 22.12 -15.91
CA GLY A 96 -9.77 20.85 -16.03
C GLY A 96 -9.99 19.90 -14.85
N PRO A 97 -9.35 18.72 -14.88
CA PRO A 97 -9.45 17.75 -13.80
C PRO A 97 -8.88 18.30 -12.49
N PRO A 98 -9.38 17.84 -11.31
CA PRO A 98 -8.95 18.36 -10.02
C PRO A 98 -7.46 18.11 -9.78
N ALA A 99 -6.75 19.15 -9.37
CA ALA A 99 -5.33 19.07 -9.06
C ALA A 99 -5.09 18.22 -7.79
N PRO A 100 -4.16 17.24 -7.82
CA PRO A 100 -3.69 16.57 -6.62
C PRO A 100 -3.01 17.56 -5.69
N SER A 101 -3.11 17.34 -4.38
CA SER A 101 -2.40 18.19 -3.41
C SER A 101 -0.89 18.10 -3.58
N LEU A 102 -0.18 19.18 -3.24
CA LEU A 102 1.28 19.24 -3.30
C LEU A 102 1.96 18.08 -2.55
N ARG A 103 1.45 17.68 -1.38
CA ARG A 103 1.94 16.51 -0.62
C ARG A 103 1.77 15.19 -1.39
N THR A 104 0.69 15.05 -2.15
CA THR A 104 0.44 13.87 -3.00
C THR A 104 1.42 13.82 -4.15
N LEU A 105 1.73 14.96 -4.75
CA LEU A 105 2.72 15.08 -5.82
C LEU A 105 4.13 14.74 -5.31
N HIS A 106 4.58 15.33 -4.20
CA HIS A 106 5.87 14.98 -3.59
C HIS A 106 5.99 13.48 -3.32
N ARG A 107 4.99 12.90 -2.65
CA ARG A 107 4.97 11.46 -2.37
C ARG A 107 5.05 10.63 -3.66
N ALA A 108 4.34 11.03 -4.71
CA ALA A 108 4.34 10.31 -5.98
C ALA A 108 5.68 10.43 -6.73
N VAL A 109 6.35 11.58 -6.63
CA VAL A 109 7.70 11.81 -7.15
C VAL A 109 8.69 10.92 -6.38
N ASP A 110 8.68 10.96 -5.05
CA ASP A 110 9.56 10.15 -4.21
C ASP A 110 9.37 8.64 -4.46
N ALA A 111 8.12 8.21 -4.68
CA ALA A 111 7.81 6.83 -5.02
C ALA A 111 8.15 6.47 -6.47
N ALA A 112 8.13 7.42 -7.41
CA ALA A 112 8.51 7.19 -8.80
C ALA A 112 10.03 7.10 -8.96
N LEU A 113 10.78 7.90 -8.19
CA LEU A 113 12.24 7.85 -8.03
C LEU A 113 12.70 6.65 -7.16
N SER A 114 11.90 5.58 -7.10
CA SER A 114 12.11 4.42 -6.24
C SER A 114 13.52 3.82 -6.40
N PRO A 115 14.03 3.07 -5.38
CA PRO A 115 15.46 2.82 -5.10
C PRO A 115 16.38 2.37 -6.24
N GLY A 116 15.82 1.88 -7.35
CA GLY A 116 16.56 1.42 -8.53
C GLY A 116 17.34 2.53 -9.26
N GLU A 117 16.93 3.80 -9.16
CA GLU A 117 17.70 4.93 -9.73
C GLU A 117 18.83 5.38 -8.79
N LEU A 118 18.71 5.16 -7.47
CA LEU A 118 19.78 5.43 -6.50
C LEU A 118 20.90 4.37 -6.50
N ALA A 119 20.67 3.18 -7.07
CA ALA A 119 21.68 2.13 -7.22
C ALA A 119 22.63 2.33 -8.41
N GLY A 120 22.38 3.33 -9.27
CA GLY A 120 23.20 3.65 -10.44
C GLY A 120 24.09 4.90 -10.28
N VAL A 121 24.12 5.50 -9.09
CA VAL A 121 24.86 6.75 -8.80
C VAL A 121 25.78 6.59 -7.57
N ALA A 122 26.49 5.45 -7.49
CA ALA A 122 27.58 5.25 -6.54
C ALA A 122 28.82 4.74 -7.29
#